data_AF-A0AAT9J1Z0-F1
#
_entry.id   AF-A0AAT9J1Z0-F1
#
_cell.length_a   1.000
_cell.length_b   1.000
_cell.length_c   1.000
_cell.angle_alpha   90.00
_cell.angle_beta   90.00
_cell.angle_gamma   90.00
#
_symmetry.space_group_name_H-M   'P 1'
#
loop_
_entity.id
_entity.type
_entity.pdbx_description
1 polymer ?
#
loop_
_entity_poly.entity_id
_entity_poly.type
_entity_poly.pdbx_seq_one_letter_code
_entity_poly.pdbx_strand_id
1 'polypeptide(L)'
;MKFQDLRIRTKLLVLIAMMSLVTAGIAAFGVSKISFLNQNLETVDTVNSAATLGARMNQNTIIMNRSEYRVAADPSPETIKAARAVADKNIAQFKERLAKSAETADADEKKQLEAIAAQYDQYVSGLNKTYDLAAQLGGQISLSEGQRTIVDHVKTNREQADKLQAAVKAYVDHVDARGTKTADDAKTQGNAAIMVMIGVAVGGVMFGIVIGMLMANFGISIPLNRSVDELRKLADGRLDTIVTGADRGDECGDIAKGLAIFRENAVKARDLEADAANQKHLAEVNRKKMMMKLADDFEKSVGSIVGLVSSAATEMQASAAQLSATAQETSAQSVAVSAAAEEAGTNVTSVAGAAEELGASVAEIGRQVERSSQISNEAVQEASRAAMVVSELSSVSSSIGSVVDMINTIASQTNLLALNATINPPAPGKPAKGLRLWRQKSSNWPAKPAVPRRIYLRKSPLFRKRQRAQ
;
A
#
# COMPACT_ATOMS: atom_id res chain seq x y z
N MET A 1 22.91 43.81 33.18
CA MET A 1 21.90 44.88 33.05
C MET A 1 20.67 44.44 33.84
N LYS A 2 20.21 45.19 34.84
CA LYS A 2 19.04 44.77 35.63
C LYS A 2 17.79 44.97 34.76
N PHE A 3 16.83 44.05 34.86
CA PHE A 3 15.57 44.13 34.09
C PHE A 3 14.81 45.46 34.33
N GLN A 4 15.00 46.06 35.51
CA GLN A 4 14.41 47.34 35.90
C GLN A 4 14.96 48.53 35.08
N ASP A 5 16.14 48.43 34.47
CA ASP A 5 16.77 49.49 33.69
C ASP A 5 16.41 49.44 32.19
N LEU A 6 15.69 48.39 31.77
CA LEU A 6 15.20 48.30 30.40
C LEU A 6 14.04 49.27 30.18
N ARG A 7 14.10 50.00 29.06
CA ARG A 7 13.00 50.85 28.61
C ARG A 7 11.70 50.07 28.45
N ILE A 8 10.57 50.69 28.72
CA ILE A 8 9.22 50.09 28.64
C ILE A 8 9.00 49.47 27.25
N ARG A 9 9.39 50.17 26.18
CA ARG A 9 9.33 49.63 24.81
C ARG A 9 10.11 48.33 24.67
N THR A 10 11.35 48.29 25.16
CA THR A 10 12.21 47.11 25.10
C THR A 10 11.62 45.95 25.91
N LYS A 11 11.04 46.23 27.09
CA LYS A 11 10.32 45.24 27.89
C LYS A 11 9.17 44.61 27.10
N LEU A 12 8.31 45.42 26.48
CA LEU A 12 7.17 44.92 25.69
C LEU A 12 7.64 44.12 24.46
N LEU A 13 8.64 44.61 23.73
CA LEU A 13 9.21 43.90 22.58
C LEU A 13 9.82 42.55 22.97
N VAL A 14 10.47 42.45 24.13
CA VAL A 14 11.03 41.19 24.64
C VAL A 14 9.93 40.17 24.94
N LEU A 15 8.80 40.60 25.51
CA LEU A 15 7.65 39.72 25.76
C LEU A 15 7.04 39.20 24.44
N ILE A 16 6.81 40.10 23.48
CA ILE A 16 6.27 39.74 22.16
C ILE A 16 7.23 38.80 21.43
N ALA A 17 8.53 39.12 21.40
CA ALA A 17 9.54 38.27 20.79
C ALA A 17 9.60 36.87 21.41
N MET A 18 9.50 36.75 22.75
CA MET A 18 9.43 35.45 23.42
C MET A 18 8.18 34.66 23.00
N MET A 19 7.01 35.30 22.94
CA MET A 19 5.76 34.64 22.50
C MET A 19 5.84 34.19 21.04
N SER A 20 6.32 35.04 20.14
CA SER A 20 6.53 34.70 18.74
C SER A 20 7.51 33.53 18.57
N LEU A 21 8.55 33.46 19.40
CA LEU A 21 9.53 32.37 19.37
C LEU A 21 8.93 31.04 19.82
N VAL A 22 8.07 31.04 20.83
CA VAL A 22 7.30 29.85 21.24
C VAL A 22 6.38 29.39 20.11
N THR A 23 5.62 30.30 19.50
CA THR A 23 4.74 29.96 18.37
C THR A 23 5.52 29.40 17.18
N ALA A 24 6.63 30.03 16.81
CA ALA A 24 7.51 29.54 15.74
C ALA A 24 8.09 28.15 16.07
N GLY A 25 8.47 27.91 17.33
CA GLY A 25 8.94 26.61 17.80
C GLY A 25 7.88 25.51 17.69
N ILE A 26 6.64 25.79 18.09
CA ILE A 26 5.52 24.86 17.93
C ILE A 26 5.26 24.57 16.45
N ALA A 27 5.24 25.59 15.60
CA ALA A 27 5.03 25.43 14.16
C ALA A 27 6.14 24.59 13.52
N ALA A 28 7.41 24.89 13.82
CA ALA A 28 8.55 24.12 13.31
C ALA A 28 8.52 22.66 13.77
N PHE A 29 8.17 22.42 15.04
CA PHE A 29 8.02 21.06 15.57
C PHE A 29 6.86 20.32 14.90
N GLY A 30 5.72 20.99 14.70
CA GLY A 30 4.56 20.43 14.00
C GLY A 30 4.89 20.03 12.57
N VAL A 31 5.52 20.91 11.80
CA VAL A 31 5.99 20.62 10.43
C VAL A 31 6.95 19.42 10.43
N SER A 32 7.92 19.39 11.34
CA SER A 32 8.88 18.27 11.45
C SER A 32 8.18 16.93 11.73
N LYS A 33 7.16 16.93 12.61
CA LYS A 33 6.40 15.71 12.93
C LYS A 33 5.45 15.28 11.81
N ILE A 34 4.86 16.22 11.08
CA ILE A 34 4.08 15.91 9.87
C ILE A 34 4.99 15.29 8.78
N SER A 35 6.18 15.84 8.56
CA SER A 35 7.14 15.26 7.61
C SER A 35 7.54 13.83 8.00
N PHE A 36 7.74 13.56 9.29
CA PHE A 36 8.01 12.22 9.80
C PHE A 36 6.83 11.27 9.59
N LEU A 37 5.60 11.73 9.82
CA LEU A 37 4.39 10.93 9.57
C LEU A 37 4.25 10.57 8.09
N ASN A 38 4.52 11.53 7.18
CA ASN A 38 4.48 11.31 5.73
C ASN A 38 5.52 10.25 5.28
N GLN A 39 6.73 10.27 5.84
CA GLN A 39 7.75 9.25 5.54
C GLN A 39 7.33 7.85 6.02
N ASN A 40 6.68 7.75 7.17
CA ASN A 40 6.16 6.47 7.64
C ASN A 40 4.99 5.97 6.78
N LEU A 41 4.13 6.86 6.28
CA LEU A 41 3.06 6.51 5.35
C LEU A 41 3.62 5.96 4.03
N GLU A 42 4.67 6.57 3.49
CA GLU A 42 5.38 6.05 2.31
C GLU A 42 5.99 4.67 2.58
N THR A 43 6.51 4.44 3.80
CA THR A 43 7.00 3.12 4.22
C THR A 43 5.85 2.09 4.27
N VAL A 44 4.68 2.46 4.77
CA VAL A 44 3.51 1.57 4.77
C VAL A 44 3.06 1.23 3.34
N ASP A 45 3.06 2.19 2.42
CA ASP A 45 2.67 1.95 1.02
C ASP A 45 3.66 1.02 0.30
N THR A 46 4.97 1.21 0.53
CA THR A 46 6.01 0.33 -0.02
C THR A 46 5.93 -1.09 0.54
N VAL A 47 5.62 -1.25 1.83
CA VAL A 47 5.38 -2.55 2.47
C VAL A 47 4.16 -3.24 1.88
N ASN A 48 3.05 -2.53 1.70
CA ASN A 48 1.82 -3.08 1.12
C ASN A 48 2.01 -3.52 -0.34
N SER A 49 2.80 -2.74 -1.09
CA SER A 49 3.24 -3.10 -2.44
C SER A 49 4.06 -4.40 -2.44
N ALA A 50 5.00 -4.57 -1.50
CA ALA A 50 5.80 -5.78 -1.37
C ALA A 50 4.96 -7.02 -1.02
N ALA A 51 3.96 -6.88 -0.15
CA ALA A 51 3.01 -7.96 0.18
C ALA A 51 2.19 -8.38 -1.05
N THR A 52 1.70 -7.40 -1.82
CA THR A 52 0.97 -7.64 -3.07
C THR A 52 1.84 -8.35 -4.12
N LEU A 53 3.12 -7.97 -4.23
CA LEU A 53 4.08 -8.65 -5.10
C LEU A 53 4.29 -10.10 -4.67
N GLY A 54 4.42 -10.37 -3.36
CA GLY A 54 4.49 -11.71 -2.80
C GLY A 54 3.27 -12.58 -3.12
N ALA A 55 2.06 -12.05 -2.96
CA ALA A 55 0.84 -12.76 -3.34
C ALA A 55 0.82 -13.10 -4.84
N ARG A 56 1.27 -12.17 -5.70
CA ARG A 56 1.38 -12.37 -7.15
C ARG A 56 2.46 -13.38 -7.54
N MET A 57 3.57 -13.47 -6.80
CA MET A 57 4.59 -14.52 -6.95
C MET A 57 4.00 -15.90 -6.66
N ASN A 58 3.19 -16.00 -5.60
CA ASN A 58 2.47 -17.24 -5.28
C ASN A 58 1.52 -17.63 -6.44
N GLN A 59 0.77 -16.67 -6.98
CA GLN A 59 -0.11 -16.89 -8.13
C GLN A 59 0.63 -17.41 -9.39
N ASN A 60 1.83 -16.89 -9.70
CA ASN A 60 2.63 -17.41 -10.81
C ASN A 60 2.96 -18.89 -10.64
N THR A 61 3.33 -19.29 -9.41
CA THR A 61 3.67 -20.67 -9.07
C THR A 61 2.47 -21.60 -9.29
N ILE A 62 1.28 -21.19 -8.85
CA ILE A 62 0.03 -21.94 -9.04
C ILE A 62 -0.29 -22.12 -10.53
N ILE A 63 -0.19 -21.05 -11.33
CA ILE A 63 -0.45 -21.10 -12.78
C ILE A 63 0.50 -22.08 -13.47
N MET A 64 1.78 -22.04 -13.12
CA MET A 64 2.78 -22.94 -13.68
C MET A 64 2.53 -24.39 -13.27
N ASN A 65 2.23 -24.65 -11.98
CA ASN A 65 1.96 -25.99 -11.48
C ASN A 65 0.74 -26.61 -12.20
N ARG A 66 -0.32 -25.81 -12.41
CA ARG A 66 -1.48 -26.23 -13.20
C ARG A 66 -1.11 -26.57 -14.66
N SER A 67 -0.24 -25.78 -15.29
CA SER A 67 0.20 -26.06 -16.66
C SER A 67 1.01 -27.35 -16.76
N GLU A 68 1.76 -27.69 -15.70
CA GLU A 68 2.51 -28.95 -15.59
C GLU A 68 1.57 -30.17 -15.53
N TYR A 69 0.53 -30.11 -14.69
CA TYR A 69 -0.51 -31.15 -14.64
C TYR A 69 -1.20 -31.37 -15.99
N ARG A 70 -1.42 -30.30 -16.76
CA ARG A 70 -2.01 -30.40 -18.10
C ARG A 70 -1.11 -31.19 -19.06
N VAL A 71 0.20 -31.00 -18.97
CA VAL A 71 1.18 -31.77 -19.76
C VAL A 71 1.20 -33.25 -19.34
N ALA A 72 1.03 -33.54 -18.05
CA ALA A 72 0.90 -34.93 -17.60
C ALA A 72 -0.39 -35.61 -18.09
N ALA A 73 -1.49 -34.87 -18.20
CA ALA A 73 -2.77 -35.39 -18.69
C ALA A 73 -2.80 -35.56 -20.22
N ASP A 74 -2.16 -34.64 -20.96
CA ASP A 74 -2.04 -34.66 -22.42
C ASP A 74 -0.60 -34.29 -22.83
N PRO A 75 0.31 -35.27 -23.01
CA PRO A 75 1.69 -35.02 -23.40
C PRO A 75 1.85 -34.77 -24.91
N SER A 76 0.84 -34.17 -25.56
CA SER A 76 0.93 -33.81 -26.97
C SER A 76 1.95 -32.68 -27.20
N PRO A 77 2.63 -32.65 -28.38
CA PRO A 77 3.58 -31.59 -28.71
C PRO A 77 2.98 -30.17 -28.62
N GLU A 78 1.69 -30.04 -28.96
CA GLU A 78 0.94 -28.78 -28.90
C GLU A 78 0.72 -28.32 -27.45
N THR A 79 0.31 -29.24 -26.57
CA THR A 79 0.11 -28.95 -25.14
C THR A 79 1.42 -28.60 -24.45
N ILE A 80 2.52 -29.30 -24.77
CA ILE A 80 3.87 -28.99 -24.25
C ILE A 80 4.31 -27.60 -24.69
N LYS A 81 4.16 -27.26 -25.98
CA LYS A 81 4.53 -25.93 -26.50
C LYS A 81 3.75 -24.82 -25.80
N ALA A 82 2.44 -25.00 -25.62
CA ALA A 82 1.60 -24.04 -24.91
C ALA A 82 1.97 -23.91 -23.43
N ALA A 83 2.32 -25.01 -22.76
CA ALA A 83 2.75 -25.01 -21.36
C ALA A 83 4.09 -24.30 -21.16
N ARG A 84 5.07 -24.52 -22.05
CA ARG A 84 6.36 -23.79 -22.02
C ARG A 84 6.17 -22.28 -22.19
N ALA A 85 5.35 -21.85 -23.14
CA ALA A 85 5.06 -20.42 -23.32
C ALA A 85 4.42 -19.77 -22.06
N VAL A 86 3.53 -20.51 -21.38
CA VAL A 86 2.96 -20.07 -20.09
C VAL A 86 4.03 -20.02 -19.01
N ALA A 87 4.90 -21.03 -18.92
CA ALA A 87 5.98 -21.07 -17.96
C ALA A 87 6.96 -19.91 -18.16
N ASP A 88 7.44 -19.68 -19.38
CA ASP A 88 8.41 -18.62 -19.70
C ASP A 88 7.90 -17.24 -19.27
N LYS A 89 6.62 -16.94 -19.58
CA LYS A 89 5.99 -15.68 -19.16
C LYS A 89 5.94 -15.55 -17.64
N ASN A 90 5.52 -16.60 -16.94
CA ASN A 90 5.38 -16.55 -15.49
C ASN A 90 6.73 -16.54 -14.77
N ILE A 91 7.75 -17.18 -15.33
CA ILE A 91 9.14 -17.14 -14.85
C ILE A 91 9.69 -15.72 -14.93
N ALA A 92 9.52 -15.06 -16.07
CA ALA A 92 9.94 -13.67 -16.23
C ALA A 92 9.23 -12.73 -15.23
N GLN A 93 7.91 -12.87 -15.11
CA GLN A 93 7.12 -12.07 -14.17
C GLN A 93 7.49 -12.33 -12.70
N PHE A 94 7.75 -13.58 -12.32
CA PHE A 94 8.17 -13.93 -10.97
C PHE A 94 9.51 -13.28 -10.64
N LYS A 95 10.50 -13.39 -11.54
CA LYS A 95 11.83 -12.78 -11.34
C LYS A 95 11.78 -11.27 -11.25
N GLU A 96 10.96 -10.62 -12.08
CA GLU A 96 10.73 -9.17 -12.00
C GLU A 96 10.14 -8.76 -10.64
N ARG A 97 9.12 -9.50 -10.16
CA ARG A 97 8.46 -9.23 -8.88
C ARG A 97 9.42 -9.45 -7.71
N LEU A 98 10.20 -10.52 -7.76
CA LEU A 98 11.22 -10.83 -6.77
C LEU A 98 12.26 -9.70 -6.67
N ALA A 99 12.74 -9.20 -7.82
CA ALA A 99 13.68 -8.08 -7.88
C ALA A 99 13.09 -6.80 -7.27
N LYS A 100 11.84 -6.45 -7.65
CA LYS A 100 11.12 -5.30 -7.09
C LYS A 100 10.92 -5.42 -5.57
N SER A 101 10.57 -6.61 -5.09
CA SER A 101 10.46 -6.87 -3.65
C SER A 101 11.80 -6.71 -2.92
N ALA A 102 12.94 -6.99 -3.56
CA ALA A 102 14.26 -6.84 -2.95
C ALA A 102 14.72 -5.38 -2.82
N GLU A 103 14.17 -4.45 -3.60
CA GLU A 103 14.51 -3.01 -3.56
C GLU A 103 14.10 -2.36 -2.23
N THR A 104 12.98 -2.80 -1.65
CA THR A 104 12.41 -2.26 -0.40
C THR A 104 12.55 -3.21 0.79
N ALA A 105 13.26 -4.32 0.59
CA ALA A 105 13.43 -5.37 1.58
C ALA A 105 14.42 -4.98 2.69
N ASP A 106 14.05 -5.29 3.93
CA ASP A 106 14.96 -5.27 5.07
C ASP A 106 15.97 -6.43 5.04
N ALA A 107 16.83 -6.52 6.05
CA ALA A 107 17.90 -7.52 6.11
C ALA A 107 17.38 -8.97 6.19
N ASP A 108 16.26 -9.22 6.86
CA ASP A 108 15.70 -10.55 7.02
C ASP A 108 14.81 -10.93 5.83
N GLU A 109 14.06 -9.97 5.30
CA GLU A 109 13.33 -10.08 4.04
C GLU A 109 14.26 -10.40 2.86
N LYS A 110 15.45 -9.78 2.79
CA LYS A 110 16.45 -10.12 1.77
C LYS A 110 16.88 -11.58 1.84
N LYS A 111 17.17 -12.10 3.03
CA LYS A 111 17.50 -13.54 3.20
C LYS A 111 16.34 -14.44 2.79
N GLN A 112 15.11 -14.06 3.12
CA GLN A 112 13.92 -14.81 2.71
C GLN A 112 13.75 -14.78 1.19
N LEU A 113 13.94 -13.63 0.54
CA LEU A 113 13.88 -13.49 -0.91
C LEU A 113 14.98 -14.28 -1.61
N GLU A 114 16.19 -14.33 -1.07
CA GLU A 114 17.28 -15.19 -1.56
C GLU A 114 16.91 -16.68 -1.46
N ALA A 115 16.33 -17.10 -0.33
CA ALA A 115 15.84 -18.47 -0.16
C ALA A 115 14.70 -18.81 -1.13
N ILE A 116 13.76 -17.87 -1.34
CA ILE A 116 12.68 -17.98 -2.33
C ILE A 116 13.27 -18.11 -3.73
N ALA A 117 14.28 -17.30 -4.08
CA ALA A 117 14.96 -17.38 -5.38
C ALA A 117 15.54 -18.77 -5.63
N ALA A 118 16.28 -19.30 -4.65
CA ALA A 118 16.90 -20.62 -4.74
C ALA A 118 15.86 -21.76 -4.87
N GLN A 119 14.78 -21.70 -4.08
CA GLN A 119 13.68 -22.66 -4.18
C GLN A 119 12.94 -22.54 -5.52
N TYR A 120 12.78 -21.31 -6.03
CA TYR A 120 12.15 -21.06 -7.31
C TYR A 120 12.94 -21.67 -8.46
N ASP A 121 14.27 -21.52 -8.46
CA ASP A 121 15.14 -22.13 -9.48
C ASP A 121 15.10 -23.67 -9.42
N GLN A 122 15.00 -24.27 -8.23
CA GLN A 122 14.79 -25.72 -8.09
C GLN A 122 13.45 -26.18 -8.67
N TYR A 123 12.37 -25.45 -8.37
CA TYR A 123 11.04 -25.72 -8.93
C TYR A 123 11.01 -25.59 -10.46
N VAL A 124 11.62 -24.53 -11.01
CA VAL A 124 11.72 -24.33 -12.47
C VAL A 124 12.55 -25.43 -13.13
N SER A 125 13.64 -25.87 -12.50
CA SER A 125 14.44 -27.01 -12.99
C SER A 125 13.61 -28.30 -13.04
N GLY A 126 12.83 -28.58 -11.99
CA GLY A 126 11.91 -29.73 -11.96
C GLY A 126 10.84 -29.66 -13.04
N LEU A 127 10.22 -28.48 -13.21
CA LEU A 127 9.20 -28.22 -14.25
C LEU A 127 9.74 -28.50 -15.66
N ASN A 128 10.95 -28.02 -15.96
CA ASN A 128 11.58 -28.23 -17.27
C ASN A 128 11.88 -29.71 -17.52
N LYS A 129 12.34 -30.45 -16.50
CA LYS A 129 12.53 -31.91 -16.60
C LYS A 129 11.22 -32.63 -16.92
N THR A 130 10.10 -32.21 -16.32
CA THR A 130 8.78 -32.76 -16.66
C THR A 130 8.43 -32.52 -18.13
N TYR A 131 8.66 -31.31 -18.64
CA TYR A 131 8.40 -30.98 -20.04
C TYR A 131 9.30 -31.75 -21.02
N ASP A 132 10.57 -31.96 -20.67
CA ASP A 132 11.52 -32.73 -21.48
C ASP A 132 11.12 -34.21 -21.50
N LEU A 133 10.75 -34.78 -20.35
CA LEU A 133 10.27 -36.15 -20.21
C LEU A 133 8.98 -36.38 -21.02
N ALA A 134 8.03 -35.46 -20.93
CA ALA A 134 6.79 -35.52 -21.70
C ALA A 134 7.05 -35.47 -23.22
N ALA A 135 8.02 -34.67 -23.67
CA ALA A 135 8.40 -34.60 -25.08
C ALA A 135 9.05 -35.91 -25.58
N GLN A 136 9.82 -36.60 -24.73
CA GLN A 136 10.44 -37.89 -25.07
C GLN A 136 9.39 -39.02 -25.15
N LEU A 137 8.45 -39.06 -24.21
CA LEU A 137 7.47 -40.15 -24.09
C LEU A 137 6.23 -39.97 -24.99
N GLY A 138 5.90 -38.75 -25.42
CA GLY A 138 4.77 -38.48 -26.31
C GLY A 138 4.84 -39.13 -27.70
N GLY A 139 5.97 -39.74 -28.06
CA GLY A 139 6.20 -40.39 -29.36
C GLY A 139 6.12 -41.93 -29.38
N GLN A 140 6.18 -42.64 -28.24
CA GLN A 140 6.26 -44.12 -28.23
C GLN A 140 5.58 -44.81 -27.03
N ILE A 141 4.74 -45.80 -27.37
CA ILE A 141 4.26 -46.99 -26.63
C ILE A 141 3.35 -46.76 -25.40
N SER A 142 2.21 -47.49 -25.40
CA SER A 142 1.17 -47.62 -24.36
C SER A 142 1.05 -46.42 -23.42
N LEU A 143 0.10 -45.52 -23.72
CA LEU A 143 -0.20 -44.32 -22.93
C LEU A 143 -0.19 -44.54 -21.39
N SER A 144 -0.43 -45.75 -20.88
CA SER A 144 -0.51 -46.00 -19.43
C SER A 144 0.82 -45.94 -18.66
N GLU A 145 1.95 -46.43 -19.18
CA GLU A 145 3.18 -46.58 -18.39
C GLU A 145 4.05 -45.31 -18.43
N GLY A 146 4.27 -44.74 -19.62
CA GLY A 146 4.99 -43.45 -19.76
C GLY A 146 4.28 -42.30 -19.05
N GLN A 147 2.95 -42.28 -19.08
CA GLN A 147 2.16 -41.25 -18.40
C GLN A 147 2.24 -41.38 -16.87
N ARG A 148 2.41 -42.59 -16.34
CA ARG A 148 2.64 -42.81 -14.90
C ARG A 148 3.96 -42.18 -14.44
N THR A 149 5.02 -42.31 -15.23
CA THR A 149 6.33 -41.69 -14.95
C THR A 149 6.26 -40.17 -14.97
N ILE A 150 5.53 -39.57 -15.93
CA ILE A 150 5.31 -38.12 -15.97
C ILE A 150 4.53 -37.67 -14.74
N VAL A 151 3.45 -38.37 -14.38
CA VAL A 151 2.63 -38.04 -13.20
C VAL A 151 3.44 -38.11 -11.89
N ASP A 152 4.32 -39.09 -11.72
CA ASP A 152 5.16 -39.18 -10.52
C ASP A 152 6.22 -38.06 -10.46
N HIS A 153 6.74 -37.63 -11.61
CA HIS A 153 7.57 -36.42 -11.68
C HIS A 153 6.79 -35.15 -11.32
N VAL A 154 5.55 -35.00 -11.80
CA VAL A 154 4.68 -33.86 -11.41
C VAL A 154 4.39 -33.86 -9.92
N LYS A 155 4.16 -35.01 -9.29
CA LYS A 155 3.99 -35.10 -7.82
C LYS A 155 5.25 -34.64 -7.08
N THR A 156 6.42 -35.09 -7.52
CA THR A 156 7.70 -34.69 -6.92
C THR A 156 7.94 -33.19 -7.08
N ASN A 157 7.64 -32.63 -8.25
CA ASN A 157 7.79 -31.19 -8.48
C ASN A 157 6.74 -30.36 -7.73
N ARG A 158 5.54 -30.92 -7.49
CA ARG A 158 4.53 -30.30 -6.64
C ARG A 158 5.01 -30.13 -5.20
N GLU A 159 5.76 -31.06 -4.64
CA GLU A 159 6.36 -30.86 -3.30
C GLU A 159 7.30 -29.66 -3.26
N GLN A 160 8.01 -29.37 -4.37
CA GLN A 160 8.85 -28.17 -4.49
C GLN A 160 8.01 -26.91 -4.62
N ALA A 161 6.92 -26.96 -5.39
CA ALA A 161 5.95 -25.88 -5.45
C ALA A 161 5.36 -25.57 -4.07
N ASP A 162 4.94 -26.58 -3.31
CA ASP A 162 4.35 -26.40 -1.98
C ASP A 162 5.36 -25.77 -0.99
N LYS A 163 6.64 -26.17 -1.03
CA LYS A 163 7.71 -25.53 -0.24
C LYS A 163 7.92 -24.07 -0.61
N LEU A 164 7.96 -23.77 -1.91
CA LEU A 164 8.09 -22.42 -2.43
C LEU A 164 6.89 -21.55 -2.02
N GLN A 165 5.66 -22.07 -2.12
CA GLN A 165 4.46 -21.36 -1.69
C GLN A 165 4.50 -21.06 -0.19
N ALA A 166 4.96 -22.00 0.63
CA ALA A 166 5.13 -21.79 2.07
C ALA A 166 6.19 -20.70 2.37
N ALA A 167 7.32 -20.69 1.64
CA ALA A 167 8.35 -19.67 1.80
C ALA A 167 7.86 -18.28 1.38
N VAL A 168 7.16 -18.17 0.24
CA VAL A 168 6.55 -16.91 -0.21
C VAL A 168 5.48 -16.45 0.79
N LYS A 169 4.68 -17.36 1.35
CA LYS A 169 3.70 -17.01 2.39
C LYS A 169 4.39 -16.48 3.65
N ALA A 170 5.42 -17.15 4.14
CA ALA A 170 6.17 -16.70 5.32
C ALA A 170 6.78 -15.30 5.10
N TYR A 171 7.28 -15.04 3.89
CA TYR A 171 7.72 -13.71 3.49
C TYR A 171 6.60 -12.67 3.52
N VAL A 172 5.44 -12.97 2.91
CA VAL A 172 4.28 -12.06 2.93
C VAL A 172 3.80 -11.78 4.36
N ASP A 173 3.73 -12.81 5.21
CA ASP A 173 3.33 -12.67 6.62
C ASP A 173 4.32 -11.78 7.40
N HIS A 174 5.62 -11.89 7.11
CA HIS A 174 6.65 -11.03 7.73
C HIS A 174 6.53 -9.57 7.27
N VAL A 175 6.35 -9.36 5.97
CA VAL A 175 6.13 -8.03 5.37
C VAL A 175 4.88 -7.39 5.96
N ASP A 176 3.78 -8.13 6.10
CA ASP A 176 2.53 -7.66 6.71
C ASP A 176 2.70 -7.29 8.19
N ALA A 177 3.41 -8.12 8.96
CA ALA A 177 3.76 -7.83 10.36
C ALA A 177 4.63 -6.57 10.50
N ARG A 178 5.57 -6.34 9.58
CA ARG A 178 6.36 -5.10 9.54
C ARG A 178 5.48 -3.89 9.22
N GLY A 179 4.55 -4.02 8.28
CA GLY A 179 3.62 -2.96 7.88
C GLY A 179 2.69 -2.54 9.00
N THR A 180 2.05 -3.51 9.65
CA THR A 180 1.17 -3.28 10.80
C THR A 180 1.91 -2.62 11.97
N LYS A 181 3.12 -3.12 12.32
CA LYS A 181 3.95 -2.50 13.35
C LYS A 181 4.34 -1.06 13.01
N THR A 182 4.73 -0.80 11.76
CA THR A 182 5.10 0.56 11.31
C THR A 182 3.90 1.51 11.38
N ALA A 183 2.70 1.04 11.02
CA ALA A 183 1.48 1.82 11.13
C ALA A 183 1.11 2.13 12.59
N ASP A 184 1.23 1.15 13.49
CA ASP A 184 0.97 1.32 14.93
C ASP A 184 1.98 2.27 15.59
N ASP A 185 3.26 2.15 15.24
CA ASP A 185 4.32 3.04 15.70
C ASP A 185 4.05 4.49 15.21
N ALA A 186 3.65 4.66 13.94
CA ALA A 186 3.30 5.97 13.38
C ALA A 186 2.10 6.59 14.11
N LYS A 187 1.05 5.81 14.41
CA LYS A 187 -0.13 6.27 15.14
C LYS A 187 0.22 6.69 16.58
N THR A 188 1.02 5.88 17.27
CA THR A 188 1.43 6.15 18.65
C THR A 188 2.30 7.41 18.72
N GLN A 189 3.25 7.56 17.80
CA GLN A 189 4.11 8.74 17.71
C GLN A 189 3.34 10.00 17.30
N GLY A 190 2.35 9.87 16.40
CA GLY A 190 1.45 10.96 16.03
C GLY A 190 0.65 11.49 17.22
N ASN A 191 0.04 10.59 18.00
CA ASN A 191 -0.69 10.96 19.21
C ASN A 191 0.20 11.62 20.27
N ALA A 192 1.41 11.08 20.50
CA ALA A 192 2.37 11.67 21.42
C ALA A 192 2.81 13.07 20.96
N ALA A 193 3.04 13.27 19.66
CA ALA A 193 3.38 14.57 19.10
C ALA A 193 2.27 15.60 19.31
N ILE A 194 1.00 15.22 19.11
CA ILE A 194 -0.15 16.09 19.37
C ILE A 194 -0.22 16.48 20.86
N MET A 195 -0.06 15.52 21.78
CA MET A 195 -0.07 15.82 23.22
C MET A 195 1.06 16.77 23.63
N VAL A 196 2.28 16.58 23.09
CA VAL A 196 3.40 17.48 23.36
C VAL A 196 3.13 18.88 22.80
N MET A 197 2.60 18.99 21.57
CA MET A 197 2.24 20.30 20.99
C MET A 197 1.18 21.03 21.82
N ILE A 198 0.13 20.33 22.26
CA ILE A 198 -0.90 20.91 23.14
C ILE A 198 -0.27 21.35 24.47
N GLY A 199 0.57 20.51 25.07
CA GLY A 199 1.26 20.83 26.33
C GLY A 199 2.15 22.07 26.23
N VAL A 200 2.95 22.18 25.15
CA VAL A 200 3.81 23.35 24.90
C VAL A 200 2.97 24.59 24.58
N ALA A 201 1.87 24.46 23.83
CA ALA A 201 0.98 25.58 23.54
C ALA A 201 0.32 26.12 24.82
N VAL A 202 -0.28 25.26 25.63
CA VAL A 202 -0.91 25.64 26.91
C VAL A 202 0.12 26.21 27.87
N GLY A 203 1.27 25.54 28.01
CA GLY A 203 2.37 26.00 28.86
C GLY A 203 2.94 27.35 28.42
N GLY A 204 3.10 27.55 27.12
CA GLY A 204 3.58 28.80 26.51
C GLY A 204 2.62 29.97 26.76
N VAL A 205 1.32 29.75 26.60
CA VAL A 205 0.29 30.77 26.90
C VAL A 205 0.30 31.12 28.39
N MET A 206 0.30 30.12 29.27
CA MET A 206 0.34 30.35 30.72
C MET A 206 1.60 31.10 31.14
N PHE A 207 2.75 30.72 30.58
CA PHE A 207 4.03 31.40 30.81
C PHE A 207 4.01 32.85 30.34
N GLY A 208 3.47 33.11 29.14
CA GLY A 208 3.28 34.44 28.60
C GLY A 208 2.38 35.32 29.46
N ILE A 209 1.27 34.77 29.97
CA ILE A 209 0.36 35.45 30.89
C ILE A 209 1.07 35.81 32.19
N VAL A 210 1.77 34.84 32.81
CA VAL A 210 2.47 35.06 34.09
C VAL A 210 3.57 36.10 33.95
N ILE A 211 4.43 35.99 32.95
CA ILE A 211 5.49 36.98 32.71
C ILE A 211 4.89 38.32 32.35
N GLY A 212 3.88 38.36 31.49
CA GLY A 212 3.18 39.58 31.11
C GLY A 212 2.59 40.30 32.32
N MET A 213 1.92 39.57 33.22
CA MET A 213 1.40 40.13 34.47
C MET A 213 2.51 40.66 35.38
N LEU A 214 3.59 39.89 35.59
CA LEU A 214 4.71 40.32 36.44
C LEU A 214 5.39 41.57 35.87
N MET A 215 5.60 41.62 34.55
CA MET A 215 6.20 42.74 33.85
C MET A 215 5.31 43.98 33.90
N ALA A 216 4.00 43.83 33.66
CA ALA A 216 3.05 44.94 33.74
C ALA A 216 2.98 45.49 35.17
N ASN A 217 2.83 44.61 36.17
CA ASN A 217 2.58 45.03 37.54
C ASN A 217 3.83 45.63 38.21
N PHE A 218 4.95 44.90 38.20
CA PHE A 218 6.19 45.32 38.88
C PHE A 218 7.08 46.21 38.01
N GLY A 219 7.02 46.05 36.69
CA GLY A 219 7.88 46.76 35.76
C GLY A 219 7.36 48.14 35.37
N ILE A 220 6.04 48.34 35.35
CA ILE A 220 5.39 49.55 34.82
C ILE A 220 4.39 50.16 35.82
N SER A 221 3.33 49.43 36.18
CA SER A 221 2.19 49.98 36.92
C SER A 221 2.54 50.46 38.32
N ILE A 222 3.30 49.67 39.11
CA ILE A 222 3.69 50.06 40.47
C ILE A 222 4.59 51.30 40.48
N PRO A 223 5.71 51.37 39.71
CA PRO A 223 6.55 52.57 39.65
C PRO A 223 5.79 53.81 39.16
N LEU A 224 4.95 53.67 38.13
CA LEU A 224 4.17 54.79 37.60
C LEU A 224 3.19 55.35 38.66
N ASN A 225 2.44 54.48 39.33
CA ASN A 225 1.51 54.89 40.39
C ASN A 225 2.23 55.54 41.58
N ARG A 226 3.46 55.09 41.91
CA ARG A 226 4.29 55.72 42.95
C ARG A 226 4.72 57.13 42.54
N SER A 227 5.24 57.32 41.33
CA SER A 227 5.61 58.66 40.84
C SER A 227 4.41 59.62 40.84
N VAL A 228 3.21 59.13 40.48
CA VAL A 228 1.98 59.93 40.55
C VAL A 228 1.61 60.30 41.98
N ASP A 229 1.72 59.37 42.93
CA ASP A 229 1.43 59.62 44.35
C ASP A 229 2.42 60.60 44.99
N GLU A 230 3.72 60.45 44.69
CA GLU A 230 4.77 61.37 45.16
C GLU A 230 4.57 62.79 44.60
N LEU A 231 4.19 62.91 43.31
CA LEU A 231 3.87 64.20 42.70
C LEU A 231 2.67 64.86 43.37
N ARG A 232 1.59 64.11 43.67
CA ARG A 232 0.42 64.63 44.38
C ARG A 232 0.82 65.20 45.75
N LYS A 233 1.64 64.48 46.52
CA LYS A 233 2.13 64.95 47.83
C LYS A 233 2.96 66.23 47.72
N LEU A 234 3.84 66.31 46.73
CA LEU A 234 4.66 67.50 46.49
C LEU A 234 3.81 68.70 46.04
N ALA A 235 2.78 68.47 45.22
CA ALA A 235 1.80 69.49 44.82
C ALA A 235 0.97 70.00 46.01
N ASP A 236 0.65 69.13 46.97
CA ASP A 236 0.00 69.47 48.24
C ASP A 236 0.94 70.16 49.25
N GLY A 237 2.19 70.45 48.86
CA GLY A 237 3.17 71.17 49.69
C GLY A 237 3.94 70.30 50.68
N ARG A 238 3.84 68.96 50.61
CA ARG A 238 4.57 68.03 51.49
C ARG A 238 5.98 67.78 50.97
N LEU A 239 6.92 68.67 51.32
CA LEU A 239 8.31 68.65 50.85
C LEU A 239 9.22 67.64 51.58
N ASP A 240 8.73 67.02 52.64
CA ASP A 240 9.35 65.91 53.35
C ASP A 240 9.27 64.58 52.59
N THR A 241 8.45 64.52 51.53
CA THR A 241 8.29 63.32 50.67
C THR A 241 9.62 62.85 50.08
N ILE A 242 10.01 61.59 50.32
CA ILE A 242 11.20 60.98 49.70
C ILE A 242 10.81 60.49 48.31
N VAL A 243 11.53 60.96 47.28
CA VAL A 243 11.34 60.49 45.90
C VAL A 243 12.07 59.18 45.70
N THR A 244 11.34 58.11 45.43
CA THR A 244 11.88 56.76 45.31
C THR A 244 12.04 56.34 43.84
N GLY A 245 13.08 55.56 43.50
CA GLY A 245 13.26 55.00 42.15
C GLY A 245 14.01 55.88 41.14
N ALA A 246 14.63 56.98 41.57
CA ALA A 246 15.48 57.84 40.72
C ALA A 246 16.78 57.16 40.26
N ASP A 247 17.14 56.04 40.86
CA ASP A 247 18.27 55.18 40.51
C ASP A 247 18.01 54.29 39.29
N ARG A 248 16.76 54.20 38.81
CA ARG A 248 16.38 53.37 37.65
C ARG A 248 16.86 53.98 36.32
N GLY A 249 17.22 53.10 35.37
CA GLY A 249 17.62 53.46 34.00
C GLY A 249 16.48 53.54 32.98
N ASP A 250 15.23 53.28 33.38
CA ASP A 250 14.05 53.29 32.50
C ASP A 250 13.25 54.60 32.57
N GLU A 251 12.19 54.72 31.78
CA GLU A 251 11.36 55.93 31.70
C GLU A 251 10.73 56.29 33.06
N CYS A 252 10.43 55.30 33.90
CA CYS A 252 9.98 55.54 35.28
C CYS A 252 11.07 56.18 36.14
N GLY A 253 12.33 55.77 35.95
CA GLY A 253 13.49 56.41 36.58
C GLY A 253 13.70 57.85 36.13
N ASP A 254 13.48 58.14 34.84
CA ASP A 254 13.58 59.50 34.31
C ASP A 254 12.51 60.43 34.91
N ILE A 255 11.28 59.92 35.11
CA ILE A 255 10.24 60.65 35.85
C ILE A 255 10.67 60.89 37.31
N ALA A 256 11.17 59.86 38.00
CA ALA A 256 11.59 59.98 39.39
C ALA A 256 12.76 60.96 39.56
N LYS A 257 13.72 61.02 38.64
CA LYS A 257 14.80 62.04 38.65
C LYS A 257 14.24 63.44 38.49
N GLY A 258 13.29 63.64 37.58
CA GLY A 258 12.59 64.92 37.41
C GLY A 258 11.86 65.33 38.69
N LEU A 259 11.22 64.39 39.37
CA LEU A 259 10.51 64.63 40.63
C LEU A 259 11.46 64.93 41.81
N ALA A 260 12.64 64.31 41.84
CA ALA A 260 13.67 64.61 42.84
C ALA A 260 14.18 66.06 42.69
N ILE A 261 14.42 66.50 41.45
CA ILE A 261 14.79 67.88 41.14
C ILE A 261 13.63 68.84 41.52
N PHE A 262 12.37 68.46 41.26
CA PHE A 262 11.19 69.23 41.66
C PHE A 262 11.16 69.47 43.16
N ARG A 263 11.32 68.39 43.95
CA ARG A 263 11.36 68.46 45.41
C ARG A 263 12.49 69.37 45.90
N GLU A 264 13.71 69.20 45.38
CA GLU A 264 14.87 69.99 45.81
C GLU A 264 14.66 71.49 45.56
N ASN A 265 14.13 71.84 44.39
CA ASN A 265 13.82 73.23 44.05
C ASN A 265 12.68 73.79 44.91
N ALA A 266 11.66 72.99 45.22
CA ALA A 266 10.56 73.41 46.09
C ALA A 266 11.03 73.65 47.53
N VAL A 267 11.96 72.83 48.05
CA VAL A 267 12.60 73.05 49.36
C VAL A 267 13.42 74.34 49.34
N LYS A 268 14.28 74.53 48.34
CA LYS A 268 15.06 75.77 48.20
C LYS A 268 14.16 77.01 48.09
N ALA A 269 13.05 76.94 47.36
CA ALA A 269 12.10 78.04 47.25
C ALA A 269 11.43 78.36 48.59
N ARG A 270 11.05 77.35 49.37
CA ARG A 270 10.50 77.54 50.72
C ARG A 270 11.52 78.15 51.68
N ASP A 271 12.77 77.70 51.61
CA ASP A 271 13.82 78.19 52.49
C ASP A 271 14.21 79.65 52.12
N LEU A 272 14.21 80.00 50.82
CA LEU A 272 14.35 81.39 50.34
C LEU A 272 13.14 82.28 50.71
N GLU A 273 11.92 81.72 50.76
CA GLU A 273 10.71 82.42 51.25
C GLU A 273 10.79 82.70 52.76
N ALA A 274 11.43 81.82 53.54
CA ALA A 274 11.63 82.01 54.99
C ALA A 274 12.63 83.14 55.31
N ASP A 275 13.60 83.38 54.42
CA ASP A 275 14.64 84.40 54.59
C ASP A 275 14.26 85.80 54.03
N ALA A 276 13.16 85.93 53.27
CA ALA A 276 12.84 87.15 52.53
C ALA A 276 11.54 87.85 52.97
N ALA A 277 11.60 88.63 54.05
CA ALA A 277 10.46 89.40 54.55
C ALA A 277 10.05 90.63 53.70
N ASN A 278 10.64 90.93 52.52
CA ASN A 278 10.25 92.12 51.74
C ASN A 278 10.27 92.04 50.19
N GLN A 279 10.21 90.85 49.56
CA GLN A 279 10.16 90.72 48.08
C GLN A 279 9.05 89.76 47.62
N LYS A 280 7.85 89.87 48.21
CA LYS A 280 6.71 88.94 47.98
C LYS A 280 6.19 88.89 46.53
N HIS A 281 6.37 89.94 45.71
CA HIS A 281 5.76 89.99 44.38
C HIS A 281 6.57 89.27 43.29
N LEU A 282 7.91 89.36 43.33
CA LEU A 282 8.79 88.68 42.36
C LEU A 282 8.88 87.17 42.63
N ALA A 283 8.77 86.75 43.89
CA ALA A 283 8.76 85.34 44.30
C ALA A 283 7.49 84.60 43.83
N GLU A 284 6.30 85.19 44.00
CA GLU A 284 5.03 84.65 43.50
C GLU A 284 5.02 84.45 41.98
N VAL A 285 5.54 85.41 41.22
CA VAL A 285 5.62 85.33 39.75
C VAL A 285 6.58 84.23 39.29
N ASN A 286 7.75 84.12 39.93
CA ASN A 286 8.73 83.07 39.62
C ASN A 286 8.22 81.68 40.02
N ARG A 287 7.56 81.56 41.18
CA ARG A 287 6.92 80.32 41.64
C ARG A 287 5.82 79.87 40.67
N LYS A 288 4.94 80.78 40.23
CA LYS A 288 3.92 80.47 39.22
C LYS A 288 4.52 80.06 37.87
N LYS A 289 5.52 80.80 37.37
CA LYS A 289 6.21 80.45 36.12
C LYS A 289 6.88 79.08 36.19
N MET A 290 7.52 78.77 37.31
CA MET A 290 8.19 77.49 37.52
C MET A 290 7.17 76.36 37.64
N MET A 291 6.08 76.55 38.38
CA MET A 291 4.96 75.59 38.46
C MET A 291 4.35 75.31 37.09
N MET A 292 4.10 76.34 36.27
CA MET A 292 3.58 76.17 34.92
C MET A 292 4.56 75.38 34.04
N LYS A 293 5.85 75.72 34.07
CA LYS A 293 6.86 75.00 33.29
C LYS A 293 6.96 73.52 33.68
N LEU A 294 6.85 73.22 34.96
CA LEU A 294 6.92 71.85 35.48
C LEU A 294 5.66 71.04 35.19
N ALA A 295 4.48 71.68 35.25
CA ALA A 295 3.24 71.07 34.78
C ALA A 295 3.33 70.74 33.28
N ASP A 296 3.88 71.65 32.47
CA ASP A 296 4.14 71.45 31.03
C ASP A 296 5.08 70.26 30.77
N ASP A 297 6.19 70.16 31.51
CA ASP A 297 7.17 69.10 31.33
C ASP A 297 6.62 67.73 31.79
N PHE A 298 5.81 67.73 32.86
CA PHE A 298 5.08 66.54 33.30
C PHE A 298 4.03 66.11 32.26
N GLU A 299 3.22 67.04 31.75
CA GLU A 299 2.21 66.78 30.73
C GLU A 299 2.85 66.21 29.45
N LYS A 300 3.98 66.75 29.01
CA LYS A 300 4.76 66.20 27.88
C LYS A 300 5.27 64.79 28.14
N SER A 301 5.81 64.54 29.33
CA SER A 301 6.36 63.23 29.69
C SER A 301 5.27 62.16 29.78
N VAL A 302 4.15 62.47 30.43
CA VAL A 302 2.98 61.60 30.50
C VAL A 302 2.37 61.39 29.12
N GLY A 303 2.21 62.46 28.33
CA GLY A 303 1.72 62.39 26.97
C GLY A 303 2.57 61.47 26.07
N SER A 304 3.90 61.51 26.22
CA SER A 304 4.81 60.62 25.50
C SER A 304 4.62 59.16 25.90
N ILE A 305 4.47 58.85 27.19
CA ILE A 305 4.26 57.48 27.68
C ILE A 305 2.90 56.95 27.23
N VAL A 306 1.84 57.75 27.36
CA VAL A 306 0.50 57.38 26.88
C VAL A 306 0.54 57.11 25.37
N GLY A 307 1.27 57.92 24.60
CA GLY A 307 1.52 57.68 23.18
C GLY A 307 2.22 56.34 22.93
N LEU A 308 3.29 56.03 23.66
CA LEU A 308 4.02 54.76 23.53
C LEU A 308 3.16 53.53 23.90
N VAL A 309 2.39 53.62 24.98
CA VAL A 309 1.48 52.54 25.39
C VAL A 309 0.38 52.33 24.36
N SER A 310 -0.18 53.42 23.81
CA SER A 310 -1.17 53.37 22.74
C SER A 310 -0.63 52.70 21.47
N SER A 311 0.60 53.06 21.05
CA SER A 311 1.26 52.41 19.92
C SER A 311 1.52 50.92 20.19
N ALA A 312 2.00 50.55 21.38
CA ALA A 312 2.24 49.15 21.72
C ALA A 312 0.95 48.33 21.81
N ALA A 313 -0.15 48.91 22.31
CA ALA A 313 -1.47 48.29 22.30
C ALA A 313 -1.97 48.06 20.87
N THR A 314 -1.71 49.00 19.96
CA THR A 314 -2.04 48.88 18.53
C THR A 314 -1.23 47.76 17.87
N GLU A 315 0.08 47.67 18.12
CA GLU A 315 0.93 46.57 17.62
C GLU A 315 0.49 45.20 18.18
N MET A 316 0.13 45.13 19.46
CA MET A 316 -0.39 43.92 20.09
C MET A 316 -1.72 43.49 19.46
N GLN A 317 -2.63 44.44 19.21
CA GLN A 317 -3.89 44.17 18.53
C GLN A 317 -3.66 43.64 17.10
N ALA A 318 -2.73 44.24 16.36
CA ALA A 318 -2.36 43.75 15.02
C ALA A 318 -1.78 42.33 15.06
N SER A 319 -0.89 42.06 16.02
CA SER A 319 -0.29 40.73 16.21
C SER A 319 -1.34 39.69 16.61
N ALA A 320 -2.29 40.03 17.48
CA ALA A 320 -3.40 39.17 17.87
C ALA A 320 -4.34 38.87 16.70
N ALA A 321 -4.65 39.89 15.87
CA ALA A 321 -5.45 39.70 14.66
C ALA A 321 -4.76 38.76 13.67
N GLN A 322 -3.44 38.92 13.48
CA GLN A 322 -2.65 38.05 12.62
C GLN A 322 -2.60 36.60 13.15
N LEU A 323 -2.39 36.42 14.46
CA LEU A 323 -2.46 35.10 15.09
C LEU A 323 -3.84 34.44 14.92
N SER A 324 -4.92 35.21 15.07
CA SER A 324 -6.28 34.71 14.84
C SER A 324 -6.49 34.26 13.40
N ALA A 325 -6.00 35.04 12.42
CA ALA A 325 -6.08 34.68 11.01
C ALA A 325 -5.29 33.39 10.70
N THR A 326 -4.06 33.28 11.20
CA THR A 326 -3.25 32.05 11.04
C THR A 326 -3.90 30.84 11.70
N ALA A 327 -4.53 31.00 12.87
CA ALA A 327 -5.26 29.93 13.54
C ALA A 327 -6.49 29.46 12.73
N GLN A 328 -7.24 30.41 12.15
CA GLN A 328 -8.37 30.09 11.27
C GLN A 328 -7.92 29.35 9.99
N GLU A 329 -6.82 29.80 9.37
CA GLU A 329 -6.25 29.13 8.20
C GLU A 329 -5.77 27.70 8.54
N THR A 330 -5.08 27.53 9.66
CA THR A 330 -4.64 26.22 10.15
C THR A 330 -5.82 25.29 10.43
N SER A 331 -6.91 25.83 10.99
CA SER A 331 -8.14 25.06 11.22
C SER A 331 -8.79 24.62 9.90
N ALA A 332 -8.84 25.50 8.89
CA ALA A 332 -9.38 25.17 7.57
C ALA A 332 -8.53 24.09 6.88
N GLN A 333 -7.20 24.20 6.94
CA GLN A 333 -6.29 23.18 6.42
C GLN A 333 -6.45 21.84 7.15
N SER A 334 -6.64 21.85 8.47
CA SER A 334 -6.86 20.62 9.26
C SER A 334 -8.14 19.90 8.85
N VAL A 335 -9.22 20.65 8.57
CA VAL A 335 -10.47 20.07 8.04
C VAL A 335 -10.24 19.45 6.66
N ALA A 336 -9.51 20.12 5.77
CA ALA A 336 -9.19 19.59 4.45
C ALA A 336 -8.35 18.30 4.52
N VAL A 337 -7.35 18.25 5.43
CA VAL A 337 -6.55 17.04 5.67
C VAL A 337 -7.39 15.91 6.26
N SER A 338 -8.29 16.21 7.20
CA SER A 338 -9.22 15.21 7.76
C SER A 338 -10.12 14.62 6.69
N ALA A 339 -10.68 15.45 5.82
CA ALA A 339 -11.51 14.98 4.70
C ALA A 339 -10.72 14.10 3.73
N ALA A 340 -9.49 14.49 3.37
CA ALA A 340 -8.62 13.68 2.52
C ALA A 340 -8.25 12.33 3.18
N ALA A 341 -8.05 12.31 4.50
CA ALA A 341 -7.78 11.09 5.25
C ALA A 341 -9.02 10.15 5.32
N GLU A 342 -10.22 10.69 5.48
CA GLU A 342 -11.48 9.92 5.41
C GLU A 342 -11.71 9.33 4.00
N GLU A 343 -11.44 10.10 2.96
CA GLU A 343 -11.50 9.63 1.57
C GLU A 343 -10.48 8.52 1.32
N ALA A 344 -9.23 8.69 1.76
CA ALA A 344 -8.20 7.67 1.69
C ALA A 344 -8.60 6.38 2.45
N GLY A 345 -9.15 6.52 3.66
CA GLY A 345 -9.64 5.37 4.44
C GLY A 345 -10.78 4.62 3.75
N THR A 346 -11.69 5.35 3.10
CA THR A 346 -12.77 4.78 2.28
C THR A 346 -12.21 4.03 1.06
N ASN A 347 -11.22 4.61 0.39
CA ASN A 347 -10.54 3.99 -0.74
C ASN A 347 -9.79 2.71 -0.31
N VAL A 348 -9.08 2.72 0.82
CA VAL A 348 -8.42 1.53 1.37
C VAL A 348 -9.44 0.44 1.71
N THR A 349 -10.59 0.79 2.28
CA THR A 349 -11.66 -0.18 2.59
C THR A 349 -12.25 -0.79 1.31
N SER A 350 -12.41 0.02 0.26
CA SER A 350 -12.88 -0.44 -1.04
C SER A 350 -11.87 -1.35 -1.73
N VAL A 351 -10.58 -1.03 -1.65
CA VAL A 351 -9.50 -1.89 -2.15
C VAL A 351 -9.43 -3.20 -1.38
N ALA A 352 -9.60 -3.17 -0.05
CA ALA A 352 -9.67 -4.38 0.77
C ALA A 352 -10.85 -5.27 0.37
N GLY A 353 -12.05 -4.69 0.19
CA GLY A 353 -13.23 -5.42 -0.31
C GLY A 353 -13.00 -6.02 -1.71
N ALA A 354 -12.39 -5.26 -2.62
CA ALA A 354 -12.04 -5.77 -3.95
C ALA A 354 -10.99 -6.90 -3.86
N ALA A 355 -10.06 -6.85 -2.92
CA ALA A 355 -9.09 -7.91 -2.68
C ALA A 355 -9.75 -9.17 -2.10
N GLU A 356 -10.74 -9.04 -1.20
CA GLU A 356 -11.55 -10.16 -0.71
C GLU A 356 -12.37 -10.81 -1.83
N GLU A 357 -13.05 -10.01 -2.68
CA GLU A 357 -13.78 -10.52 -3.85
C GLU A 357 -12.85 -11.21 -4.86
N LEU A 358 -11.66 -10.65 -5.08
CA LEU A 358 -10.63 -11.29 -5.92
C LEU A 358 -10.17 -12.61 -5.30
N GLY A 359 -9.95 -12.67 -3.98
CA GLY A 359 -9.63 -13.90 -3.26
C GLY A 359 -10.71 -14.97 -3.43
N ALA A 360 -11.97 -14.58 -3.28
CA ALA A 360 -13.12 -15.47 -3.50
C ALA A 360 -13.22 -15.94 -4.96
N SER A 361 -13.02 -15.04 -5.94
CA SER A 361 -12.98 -15.39 -7.37
C SER A 361 -11.84 -16.34 -7.69
N VAL A 362 -10.66 -16.14 -7.10
CA VAL A 362 -9.51 -17.04 -7.28
C VAL A 362 -9.80 -18.42 -6.69
N ALA A 363 -10.43 -18.50 -5.52
CA ALA A 363 -10.84 -19.76 -4.91
C ALA A 363 -11.88 -20.50 -5.77
N GLU A 364 -12.85 -19.79 -6.35
CA GLU A 364 -13.85 -20.36 -7.25
C GLU A 364 -13.25 -20.81 -8.59
N ILE A 365 -12.34 -20.02 -9.17
CA ILE A 365 -11.54 -20.44 -10.32
C ILE A 365 -10.78 -21.72 -9.95
N GLY A 366 -10.13 -21.78 -8.78
CA GLY A 366 -9.47 -22.99 -8.28
C GLY A 366 -10.39 -24.22 -8.29
N ARG A 367 -11.62 -24.09 -7.78
CA ARG A 367 -12.62 -25.17 -7.81
C ARG A 367 -13.05 -25.56 -9.22
N GLN A 368 -13.32 -24.60 -10.10
CA GLN A 368 -13.69 -24.88 -11.50
C GLN A 368 -12.57 -25.55 -12.28
N VAL A 369 -11.34 -25.18 -11.97
CA VAL A 369 -10.14 -25.77 -12.54
C VAL A 369 -9.98 -27.23 -12.11
N GLU A 370 -10.13 -27.51 -10.81
CA GLU A 370 -10.08 -28.88 -10.28
C GLU A 370 -11.14 -29.75 -10.95
N ARG A 371 -12.39 -29.24 -11.03
CA ARG A 371 -13.48 -29.93 -11.72
C ARG A 371 -13.19 -30.17 -13.20
N SER A 372 -12.60 -29.21 -13.90
CA SER A 372 -12.22 -29.37 -15.32
C SER A 372 -11.14 -30.44 -15.49
N SER A 373 -10.15 -30.47 -14.58
CA SER A 373 -9.11 -31.49 -14.57
C SER A 373 -9.69 -32.89 -14.35
N GLN A 374 -10.67 -33.01 -13.44
CA GLN A 374 -11.36 -34.25 -13.16
C GLN A 374 -12.13 -34.76 -14.41
N ILE A 375 -12.85 -33.88 -15.10
CA ILE A 375 -13.55 -34.20 -16.35
C ILE A 375 -12.57 -34.61 -17.46
N SER A 376 -11.44 -33.91 -17.59
CA SER A 376 -10.41 -34.28 -18.58
C SER A 376 -9.83 -35.66 -18.29
N ASN A 377 -9.58 -36.00 -17.02
CA ASN A 377 -9.14 -37.35 -16.64
C ASN A 377 -10.18 -38.42 -16.96
N GLU A 378 -11.46 -38.17 -16.69
CA GLU A 378 -12.55 -39.08 -17.07
C GLU A 378 -12.61 -39.27 -18.58
N ALA A 379 -12.47 -38.20 -19.37
CA ALA A 379 -12.48 -38.26 -20.83
C ALA A 379 -11.29 -39.07 -21.39
N VAL A 380 -10.09 -38.93 -20.80
CA VAL A 380 -8.91 -39.72 -21.17
C VAL A 380 -9.13 -41.20 -20.87
N GLN A 381 -9.69 -41.53 -19.70
CA GLN A 381 -10.04 -42.92 -19.37
C GLN A 381 -11.05 -43.51 -20.36
N GLU A 382 -12.06 -42.73 -20.76
CA GLU A 382 -13.06 -43.16 -21.72
C GLU A 382 -12.47 -43.36 -23.13
N ALA A 383 -11.60 -42.44 -23.58
CA ALA A 383 -10.88 -42.59 -24.83
C ALA A 383 -9.98 -43.84 -24.84
N SER A 384 -9.30 -44.14 -23.73
CA SER A 384 -8.49 -45.34 -23.58
C SER A 384 -9.35 -46.61 -23.64
N ARG A 385 -10.54 -46.61 -23.03
CA ARG A 385 -11.51 -47.72 -23.17
C ARG A 385 -11.93 -47.91 -24.63
N ALA A 386 -12.27 -46.83 -25.33
CA ALA A 386 -12.65 -46.90 -26.74
C ALA A 386 -11.51 -47.45 -27.62
N ALA A 387 -10.26 -47.05 -27.37
CA ALA A 387 -9.10 -47.56 -28.09
C ALA A 387 -8.92 -49.08 -27.91
N MET A 388 -9.13 -49.60 -26.70
CA MET A 388 -9.09 -51.05 -26.45
C MET A 388 -10.17 -51.79 -27.27
N VAL A 389 -11.40 -51.28 -27.29
CA VAL A 389 -12.49 -51.88 -28.07
C VAL A 389 -12.19 -51.87 -29.57
N VAL A 390 -11.62 -50.78 -30.10
CA VAL A 390 -11.22 -50.70 -31.52
C VAL A 390 -10.09 -51.70 -31.83
N SER A 391 -9.12 -51.85 -30.93
CA SER A 391 -8.05 -52.84 -31.08
C SER A 391 -8.58 -54.27 -31.09
N GLU A 392 -9.48 -54.60 -30.17
CA GLU A 392 -10.14 -55.91 -30.11
C GLU A 392 -10.95 -56.18 -31.39
N LEU A 393 -11.72 -55.20 -31.86
CA LEU A 393 -12.46 -55.28 -33.11
C LEU A 393 -11.54 -55.50 -34.33
N SER A 394 -10.37 -54.87 -34.35
CA SER A 394 -9.36 -55.06 -35.40
C SER A 394 -8.82 -56.49 -35.38
N SER A 395 -8.52 -57.03 -34.20
CA SER A 395 -8.09 -58.42 -34.02
C SER A 395 -9.17 -59.41 -34.51
N VAL A 396 -10.43 -59.21 -34.12
CA VAL A 396 -11.56 -60.04 -34.59
C VAL A 396 -11.71 -59.96 -36.11
N SER A 397 -11.57 -58.76 -36.69
CA SER A 397 -11.64 -58.57 -38.15
C SER A 397 -10.50 -59.30 -38.90
N SER A 398 -9.30 -59.34 -38.33
CA SER A 398 -8.16 -60.09 -38.88
C SER A 398 -8.41 -61.61 -38.85
N SER A 399 -8.96 -62.12 -37.74
CA SER A 399 -9.38 -63.52 -37.63
C SER A 399 -10.45 -63.89 -38.67
N ILE A 400 -11.43 -63.01 -38.88
CA ILE A 400 -12.43 -63.20 -39.94
C ILE A 400 -11.77 -63.22 -41.32
N GLY A 401 -10.82 -62.33 -41.59
CA GLY A 401 -10.05 -62.33 -42.83
C GLY A 401 -9.33 -63.66 -43.07
N SER A 402 -8.68 -64.20 -42.03
CA SER A 402 -8.01 -65.50 -42.09
C SER A 402 -8.99 -66.65 -42.39
N VAL A 403 -10.19 -66.60 -41.81
CA VAL A 403 -11.26 -67.58 -42.11
C VAL A 403 -11.75 -67.43 -43.55
N VAL A 404 -11.90 -66.21 -44.06
CA VAL A 404 -12.29 -65.96 -45.45
C VAL A 404 -11.23 -66.49 -46.43
N ASP A 405 -9.95 -66.32 -46.14
CA ASP A 405 -8.86 -66.86 -46.95
C ASP A 405 -8.81 -68.40 -46.93
N MET A 406 -9.07 -69.00 -45.76
CA MET A 406 -9.22 -70.45 -45.64
C MET A 406 -10.41 -70.95 -46.46
N ILE A 407 -11.56 -70.27 -46.42
CA ILE A 407 -12.74 -70.59 -47.23
C ILE A 407 -12.42 -70.46 -48.72
N ASN A 408 -11.73 -69.40 -49.15
CA ASN A 408 -11.31 -69.23 -50.54
C ASN A 408 -10.38 -70.37 -50.99
N THR A 409 -9.44 -70.77 -50.13
CA THR A 409 -8.53 -71.90 -50.40
C THR A 409 -9.30 -73.21 -50.56
N ILE A 410 -10.24 -73.50 -49.66
CA ILE A 410 -11.11 -74.69 -49.75
C ILE A 410 -11.98 -74.61 -51.00
N ALA A 411 -12.54 -73.45 -51.34
CA ALA A 411 -13.36 -73.27 -52.53
C ALA A 411 -12.55 -73.50 -53.81
N SER A 412 -11.31 -72.98 -53.89
CA SER A 412 -10.38 -73.23 -54.99
C SER A 412 -9.98 -74.71 -55.10
N GLN A 413 -9.68 -75.37 -53.97
CA GLN A 413 -9.42 -76.82 -53.94
C GLN A 413 -10.64 -77.63 -54.36
N THR A 414 -11.83 -77.23 -53.91
CA THR A 414 -13.10 -77.87 -54.26
C THR A 414 -13.41 -77.70 -55.75
N ASN A 415 -13.14 -76.51 -56.30
CA ASN A 415 -13.26 -76.25 -57.74
C ASN A 415 -12.25 -77.07 -58.55
N LEU A 416 -11.00 -77.20 -58.09
CA LEU A 416 -10.00 -78.08 -58.71
C LEU A 416 -10.37 -79.56 -58.62
N LEU A 417 -10.91 -80.02 -57.48
CA LEU A 417 -11.44 -81.37 -57.31
C LEU A 417 -12.63 -81.63 -58.23
N ALA A 418 -13.56 -80.68 -58.33
CA ALA A 418 -14.70 -80.75 -59.24
C ALA A 418 -14.25 -80.74 -60.72
N LEU A 419 -13.22 -79.97 -61.06
CA LEU A 419 -12.64 -79.91 -62.41
C LEU A 419 -11.88 -81.20 -62.75
N ASN A 420 -11.04 -81.72 -61.86
CA ASN A 420 -10.35 -83.02 -62.05
C ASN A 420 -11.35 -84.17 -62.13
N ALA A 421 -12.36 -84.14 -61.27
CA ALA A 421 -13.48 -85.06 -61.34
C ALA A 421 -14.33 -84.84 -62.60
N THR A 422 -14.18 -83.74 -63.35
CA THR A 422 -14.80 -83.49 -64.66
C THR A 422 -13.96 -84.03 -65.82
N ILE A 423 -12.64 -83.82 -65.77
CA ILE A 423 -11.68 -84.20 -66.80
C ILE A 423 -11.47 -85.72 -66.86
N ASN A 424 -11.48 -86.42 -65.71
CA ASN A 424 -11.40 -87.89 -65.67
C ASN A 424 -12.80 -88.51 -65.67
N PRO A 425 -13.25 -89.16 -66.77
CA PRO A 425 -14.52 -89.90 -66.77
C PRO A 425 -14.40 -91.15 -65.87
N PRO A 426 -15.52 -91.60 -65.26
CA PRO A 426 -15.52 -92.83 -64.49
C PRO A 426 -15.13 -94.02 -65.38
N ALA A 427 -14.36 -94.95 -64.82
CA ALA A 427 -14.01 -96.21 -65.47
C ALA A 427 -15.28 -96.97 -65.93
N PRO A 428 -15.25 -97.73 -67.04
CA PRO A 428 -16.44 -98.34 -67.61
C PRO A 428 -17.12 -99.28 -66.61
N GLY A 429 -18.41 -99.04 -66.32
CA GLY A 429 -19.28 -100.01 -65.61
C GLY A 429 -19.93 -99.58 -64.27
N LYS A 430 -19.80 -98.32 -63.80
CA LYS A 430 -20.48 -97.86 -62.56
C LYS A 430 -21.54 -96.76 -62.83
N PRO A 431 -22.57 -96.62 -61.97
CA PRO A 431 -23.74 -95.77 -62.24
C PRO A 431 -23.39 -94.27 -62.31
N ALA A 432 -23.31 -93.73 -63.53
CA ALA A 432 -22.88 -92.37 -63.85
C ALA A 432 -23.98 -91.29 -63.68
N LYS A 433 -25.06 -91.54 -62.92
CA LYS A 433 -26.13 -90.55 -62.67
C LYS A 433 -25.82 -89.61 -61.52
N GLY A 434 -25.37 -90.14 -60.37
CA GLY A 434 -25.02 -89.35 -59.19
C GLY A 434 -23.83 -88.41 -59.42
N LEU A 435 -22.78 -88.91 -60.11
CA LEU A 435 -21.60 -88.12 -60.45
C LEU A 435 -21.90 -86.97 -61.43
N ARG A 436 -22.87 -87.17 -62.34
CA ARG A 436 -23.29 -86.17 -63.33
C ARG A 436 -24.14 -85.06 -62.70
N LEU A 437 -25.03 -85.43 -61.79
CA LEU A 437 -25.80 -84.49 -60.96
C LEU A 437 -24.89 -83.67 -60.02
N TRP A 438 -23.86 -84.30 -59.45
CA TRP A 438 -22.85 -83.62 -58.64
C TRP A 438 -22.03 -82.62 -59.48
N ARG A 439 -21.55 -83.00 -60.68
CA ARG A 439 -20.86 -82.10 -61.63
C ARG A 439 -21.71 -80.89 -62.05
N GLN A 440 -23.00 -81.11 -62.33
CA GLN A 440 -23.93 -80.03 -62.71
C GLN A 440 -24.22 -79.07 -61.55
N LYS A 441 -24.27 -79.57 -60.31
CA LYS A 441 -24.44 -78.72 -59.12
C LYS A 441 -23.14 -78.00 -58.72
N SER A 442 -21.98 -78.63 -58.86
CA SER A 442 -20.68 -78.04 -58.49
C SER A 442 -20.25 -76.93 -59.44
N SER A 443 -20.58 -77.00 -60.73
CA SER A 443 -20.31 -75.89 -61.68
C SER A 443 -21.19 -74.66 -61.43
N ASN A 444 -22.27 -74.80 -60.65
CA ASN A 444 -23.18 -73.72 -60.26
C ASN A 444 -22.81 -73.09 -58.90
N TRP A 445 -21.72 -73.52 -58.23
CA TRP A 445 -21.23 -72.84 -57.03
C TRP A 445 -20.49 -71.56 -57.46
N PRO A 446 -20.95 -70.37 -57.08
CA PRO A 446 -20.39 -69.13 -57.61
C PRO A 446 -18.99 -68.85 -57.04
N ALA A 447 -18.00 -68.76 -57.91
CA ALA A 447 -16.75 -68.06 -57.62
C ALA A 447 -17.02 -66.55 -57.62
N LYS A 448 -17.47 -66.01 -56.47
CA LYS A 448 -17.30 -64.63 -55.95
C LYS A 448 -18.39 -64.29 -54.94
N PRO A 449 -18.01 -63.61 -53.85
CA PRO A 449 -18.78 -62.45 -53.39
C PRO A 449 -17.91 -61.20 -53.51
N ALA A 450 -18.28 -60.29 -54.40
CA ALA A 450 -17.85 -58.90 -54.29
C ALA A 450 -18.59 -58.30 -53.08
N VAL A 451 -17.86 -57.94 -52.03
CA VAL A 451 -18.42 -57.25 -50.86
C VAL A 451 -18.88 -55.85 -51.30
N PRO A 452 -20.15 -55.47 -51.14
CA PRO A 452 -20.59 -54.11 -51.42
C PRO A 452 -20.05 -53.16 -50.33
N ARG A 453 -19.22 -52.18 -50.69
CA ARG A 453 -18.92 -51.04 -49.81
C ARG A 453 -20.17 -50.17 -49.68
N ARG A 454 -21.01 -50.43 -48.68
CA ARG A 454 -21.95 -49.43 -48.14
C ARG A 454 -21.58 -49.14 -46.69
N ILE A 455 -20.77 -48.10 -46.50
CA ILE A 455 -20.59 -47.45 -45.20
C ILE A 455 -21.90 -46.73 -44.89
N TYR A 456 -22.63 -47.21 -43.89
CA TYR A 456 -23.72 -46.46 -43.27
C TYR A 456 -23.11 -45.35 -42.40
N LEU A 457 -23.01 -44.14 -42.95
CA LEU A 457 -22.90 -42.93 -42.12
C LEU A 457 -24.28 -42.65 -41.51
N ARG A 458 -24.52 -43.23 -40.33
CA ARG A 458 -25.64 -42.83 -39.47
C ARG A 458 -25.30 -41.45 -38.91
N LYS A 459 -25.83 -40.39 -39.53
CA LYS A 459 -25.76 -39.02 -38.98
C LYS A 459 -26.45 -39.00 -37.62
N SER A 460 -25.67 -38.83 -36.55
CA SER A 460 -26.20 -38.53 -35.21
C SER A 460 -26.93 -37.18 -35.18
N PRO A 461 -28.01 -37.01 -34.41
CA PRO A 461 -28.87 -35.81 -34.45
C PRO A 461 -28.28 -34.51 -33.86
N LEU A 462 -27.01 -34.48 -33.44
CA LEU A 462 -26.46 -33.37 -32.64
C LEU A 462 -25.90 -32.20 -33.46
N PHE A 463 -25.89 -32.26 -34.80
CA PHE A 463 -25.31 -31.23 -35.66
C PHE A 463 -26.32 -30.24 -36.29
N ARG A 464 -27.45 -29.96 -35.62
CA ARG A 464 -28.49 -29.04 -36.14
C ARG A 464 -28.87 -27.86 -35.23
N LYS A 465 -27.99 -27.46 -34.30
CA LYS A 465 -28.18 -26.22 -33.51
C LYS A 465 -26.87 -25.45 -33.34
N ARG A 466 -26.36 -24.82 -34.40
CA ARG A 466 -25.37 -23.71 -34.28
C ARG A 466 -25.23 -22.81 -35.52
N GLN A 467 -26.31 -22.63 -36.29
CA GLN A 467 -26.36 -21.65 -37.39
C GLN A 467 -27.66 -20.81 -37.38
N ARG A 468 -28.13 -20.44 -36.17
CA ARG A 468 -29.11 -19.37 -35.98
C ARG A 468 -28.75 -18.60 -34.71
N ALA A 469 -27.74 -17.75 -34.84
CA ALA A 469 -27.44 -16.60 -33.99
C ALA A 469 -26.26 -15.88 -34.65
N GLN A 470 -26.56 -15.18 -35.74
CA GLN A 470 -25.90 -13.93 -36.09
C GLN A 470 -26.97 -12.85 -35.96
#